data_AF-A0A4Q3UAB1-F1
#
_entry.id   AF-A0A4Q3UAB1-F1
#
_cell.length_a   1.000
_cell.length_b   1.000
_cell.length_c   1.000
_cell.angle_alpha   90.00
_cell.angle_beta   90.00
_cell.angle_gamma   90.00
#
_symmetry.space_group_name_H-M   'P 1'
#
loop_
_entity.id
_entity.type
_entity.pdbx_description
1 polymer ?
#
loop_
_entity_poly.entity_id
_entity_poly.type
_entity_poly.pdbx_seq_one_letter_code
_entity_poly.pdbx_strand_id
1 'polypeptide(L)'
;MSPITQRYSDGTGLSWPGSTPADDNVDFIRMASDADFTKTMGVQLIQGRDIDINTYASDSTAVLLNQTALKTMRLKDPIGQTIRDNDIDWHIVGVMKDFIFESPFEKIDKLVVYGPNAWFNVMHVKLNPAKSVTEDLAITEQVFKEYKLVLR
;
A
#
# COMPACT_ATOMS: atom_id res chain seq x y z
N MET A 1 8.87 -1.03 -2.59
CA MET A 1 7.98 -1.76 -1.65
C MET A 1 8.83 -2.73 -0.81
N SER A 2 8.56 -2.91 0.49
CA SER A 2 9.25 -3.87 1.36
C SER A 2 8.38 -5.10 1.67
N PRO A 3 8.95 -6.25 2.09
CA PRO A 3 8.18 -7.30 2.76
C PRO A 3 7.37 -6.70 3.91
N ILE A 4 6.16 -7.20 4.19
CA ILE A 4 5.30 -6.55 5.20
C ILE A 4 5.86 -6.63 6.63
N THR A 5 6.76 -7.58 6.86
CA THR A 5 7.45 -7.76 8.14
C THR A 5 8.68 -6.88 8.26
N GLN A 6 8.96 -6.01 7.29
CA GLN A 6 10.17 -5.18 7.23
C GLN A 6 9.86 -3.78 6.70
N ARG A 7 10.58 -2.78 7.22
CA ARG A 7 10.51 -1.38 6.78
C ARG A 7 11.66 -1.08 5.82
N TYR A 8 11.39 -0.91 4.52
CA TYR A 8 12.43 -0.43 3.57
C TYR A 8 12.20 1.00 3.11
N SER A 9 11.02 1.56 3.32
CA SER A 9 10.73 2.94 2.93
C SER A 9 9.79 3.60 3.93
N ASP A 10 10.31 4.63 4.54
CA ASP A 10 9.61 5.68 5.25
C ASP A 10 10.03 7.03 4.66
N GLY A 11 9.45 8.10 5.15
CA GLY A 11 9.85 9.43 4.73
C GLY A 11 8.91 10.51 5.18
N THR A 12 9.49 11.69 5.31
CA THR A 12 8.82 12.95 5.63
C THR A 12 8.51 13.73 4.34
N GLY A 13 7.89 14.91 4.46
CA GLY A 13 7.63 15.79 3.32
C GLY A 13 6.34 15.50 2.54
N LEU A 14 5.47 14.62 3.05
CA LEU A 14 4.09 14.53 2.55
C LEU A 14 3.34 15.83 2.88
N SER A 15 2.55 16.32 1.93
CA SER A 15 1.59 17.40 2.18
C SER A 15 0.17 16.96 1.83
N TRP A 16 -0.81 17.52 2.52
CA TRP A 16 -2.21 17.16 2.39
C TRP A 16 -3.10 18.36 2.73
N PRO A 17 -4.40 18.32 2.45
CA PRO A 17 -5.28 19.44 2.75
C PRO A 17 -5.27 19.76 4.26
N GLY A 18 -4.80 20.96 4.60
CA GLY A 18 -4.65 21.41 5.99
C GLY A 18 -3.34 20.99 6.68
N SER A 19 -2.35 20.49 5.95
CA SER A 19 -0.98 20.38 6.47
C SER A 19 -0.37 21.76 6.70
N THR A 20 0.51 21.85 7.67
CA THR A 20 1.24 23.06 8.09
C THR A 20 2.74 22.79 8.07
N PRO A 21 3.62 23.80 8.14
CA PRO A 21 5.07 23.57 8.23
C PRO A 21 5.50 22.71 9.43
N ALA A 22 4.67 22.63 10.48
CA ALA A 22 4.92 21.74 11.61
C ALA A 22 4.77 20.25 11.24
N ASP A 23 4.07 19.95 10.16
CA ASP A 23 3.83 18.59 9.67
C ASP A 23 4.94 18.09 8.71
N ASP A 24 5.86 18.96 8.27
CA ASP A 24 6.90 18.63 7.28
C ASP A 24 7.80 17.48 7.72
N ASN A 25 7.97 17.30 9.03
CA ASN A 25 8.79 16.25 9.64
C ASN A 25 7.98 15.03 10.10
N VAL A 26 6.68 14.98 9.79
CA VAL A 26 5.87 13.80 10.09
C VAL A 26 6.29 12.68 9.17
N ASP A 27 6.75 11.61 9.78
CA ASP A 27 7.19 10.43 9.06
C ASP A 27 6.04 9.45 8.81
N PHE A 28 5.95 8.99 7.56
CA PHE A 28 4.99 8.01 7.07
C PHE A 28 5.73 6.84 6.43
N ILE A 29 5.26 5.64 6.74
CA ILE A 29 5.71 4.43 6.06
C ILE A 29 5.04 4.37 4.70
N ARG A 30 5.84 4.03 3.68
CA ARG A 30 5.44 4.03 2.27
C ARG A 30 5.52 2.63 1.70
N MET A 31 4.38 2.12 1.26
CA MET A 31 4.27 0.89 0.48
C MET A 31 3.66 1.19 -0.89
N ALA A 32 3.71 0.25 -1.82
CA ALA A 32 3.15 0.42 -3.15
C ALA A 32 2.47 -0.86 -3.62
N SER A 33 1.21 -0.82 -4.04
CA SER A 33 0.45 -1.97 -4.51
C SER A 33 -0.17 -1.66 -5.87
N ASP A 34 -0.22 -2.67 -6.74
CA ASP A 34 -0.93 -2.60 -8.02
C ASP A 34 -2.44 -2.85 -7.84
N ALA A 35 -2.82 -3.86 -7.06
CA ALA A 35 -4.22 -4.14 -6.70
C ALA A 35 -4.32 -5.01 -5.44
N ASP A 36 -5.55 -5.22 -4.95
CA ASP A 36 -5.91 -6.26 -3.96
C ASP A 36 -5.08 -6.23 -2.65
N PHE A 37 -4.56 -5.07 -2.23
CA PHE A 37 -3.71 -4.96 -1.06
C PHE A 37 -4.43 -5.46 0.20
N THR A 38 -5.64 -4.96 0.44
CA THR A 38 -6.39 -5.26 1.66
C THR A 38 -6.82 -6.73 1.70
N LYS A 39 -7.20 -7.30 0.55
CA LYS A 39 -7.55 -8.71 0.40
C LYS A 39 -6.35 -9.63 0.63
N THR A 40 -5.20 -9.26 0.08
CA THR A 40 -3.93 -9.99 0.25
C THR A 40 -3.55 -10.00 1.73
N MET A 41 -3.55 -8.82 2.34
CA MET A 41 -3.15 -8.64 3.74
C MET A 41 -4.21 -9.05 4.77
N GLY A 42 -5.45 -9.31 4.35
CA GLY A 42 -6.54 -9.62 5.27
C GLY A 42 -6.95 -8.42 6.14
N VAL A 43 -6.75 -7.21 5.64
CA VAL A 43 -7.03 -5.96 6.35
C VAL A 43 -8.43 -5.48 5.98
N GLN A 44 -9.15 -4.96 6.97
CA GLN A 44 -10.50 -4.44 6.77
C GLN A 44 -10.46 -3.02 6.16
N LEU A 45 -11.16 -2.79 5.05
CA LEU A 45 -11.53 -1.45 4.59
C LEU A 45 -12.63 -0.87 5.48
N ILE A 46 -12.44 0.38 5.89
CA ILE A 46 -13.41 1.12 6.72
C ILE A 46 -14.10 2.25 5.96
N GLN A 47 -13.52 2.72 4.86
CA GLN A 47 -14.09 3.72 3.97
C GLN A 47 -13.50 3.58 2.56
N GLY A 48 -14.30 3.86 1.53
CA GLY A 48 -13.86 3.82 0.13
C GLY A 48 -13.67 2.39 -0.38
N ARG A 49 -12.62 2.18 -1.18
CA ARG A 49 -12.31 0.91 -1.86
C ARG A 49 -10.82 0.61 -1.84
N ASP A 50 -10.46 -0.62 -2.22
CA ASP A 50 -9.07 -0.99 -2.48
C ASP A 50 -8.58 -0.32 -3.79
N ILE A 51 -7.27 -0.38 -4.02
CA ILE A 51 -6.65 -0.05 -5.30
C ILE A 51 -7.05 -1.15 -6.30
N ASP A 52 -7.53 -0.75 -7.46
CA ASP A 52 -7.95 -1.64 -8.54
C ASP A 52 -7.65 -1.01 -9.90
N ILE A 53 -6.42 -1.23 -10.38
CA ILE A 53 -5.95 -0.71 -11.67
C ILE A 53 -6.59 -1.41 -12.87
N ASN A 54 -7.21 -2.58 -12.67
CA ASN A 54 -7.88 -3.32 -13.74
C ASN A 54 -9.21 -2.67 -14.09
N THR A 55 -9.92 -2.16 -13.08
CA THR A 55 -11.18 -1.42 -13.27
C THR A 55 -10.94 0.08 -13.44
N TYR A 56 -9.96 0.66 -12.74
CA TYR A 56 -9.71 2.10 -12.69
C TYR A 56 -8.26 2.43 -13.08
N ALA A 57 -8.00 2.75 -14.35
CA ALA A 57 -6.66 3.15 -14.79
C ALA A 57 -6.08 4.38 -14.05
N SER A 58 -6.95 5.24 -13.51
CA SER A 58 -6.56 6.36 -12.65
C SER A 58 -5.80 5.92 -11.40
N ASP A 59 -6.03 4.69 -10.93
CA ASP A 59 -5.43 4.16 -9.70
C ASP A 59 -3.92 3.98 -9.78
N SER A 60 -3.31 4.19 -10.95
CA SER A 60 -1.88 4.45 -11.08
C SER A 60 -1.35 5.46 -10.04
N THR A 61 -2.16 6.46 -9.66
CA THR A 61 -1.87 7.45 -8.62
C THR A 61 -2.83 7.39 -7.43
N ALA A 62 -3.43 6.23 -7.15
CA ALA A 62 -4.29 6.05 -5.98
C ALA A 62 -3.50 5.88 -4.68
N VAL A 63 -4.14 6.17 -3.55
CA VAL A 63 -3.60 5.95 -2.20
C VAL A 63 -4.61 5.29 -1.28
N LEU A 64 -4.12 4.33 -0.48
CA LEU A 64 -4.78 3.85 0.73
C LEU A 64 -4.09 4.38 1.98
N LEU A 65 -4.87 4.77 2.97
CA LEU A 65 -4.38 5.20 4.28
C LEU A 65 -4.85 4.24 5.36
N ASN A 66 -4.02 3.95 6.37
CA ASN A 66 -4.55 3.38 7.62
C ASN A 66 -5.21 4.46 8.49
N GLN A 67 -5.94 4.04 9.54
CA GLN A 67 -6.60 4.95 10.47
C GLN A 67 -5.60 5.88 11.18
N THR A 68 -4.41 5.38 11.51
CA THR A 68 -3.37 6.19 12.15
C THR A 68 -2.89 7.31 11.24
N ALA A 69 -2.61 7.03 9.97
CA ALA A 69 -2.26 8.06 8.99
C ALA A 69 -3.39 9.08 8.81
N LEU A 70 -4.64 8.62 8.66
CA LEU A 70 -5.81 9.50 8.52
C LEU A 70 -5.93 10.47 9.70
N LYS A 71 -5.78 9.95 10.94
CA LYS A 71 -5.84 10.77 12.17
C LYS A 71 -4.71 11.79 12.21
N THR A 72 -3.48 11.40 11.86
CA THR A 72 -2.35 12.35 11.83
C THR A 72 -2.56 13.44 10.80
N MET A 73 -3.11 13.09 9.63
CA MET A 73 -3.42 14.06 8.58
C MET A 73 -4.61 14.97 8.93
N ARG A 74 -5.38 14.65 9.98
CA ARG A 74 -6.56 15.42 10.43
C ARG A 74 -7.66 15.54 9.36
N LEU A 75 -7.75 14.57 8.45
CA LEU A 75 -8.76 14.54 7.40
C LEU A 75 -10.07 13.91 7.92
N LYS A 76 -11.20 14.50 7.56
CA LYS A 76 -12.55 14.00 7.92
C LYS A 76 -13.22 13.21 6.79
N ASP A 77 -13.18 13.76 5.58
CA ASP A 77 -13.78 13.17 4.39
C ASP A 77 -12.69 12.89 3.34
N PRO A 78 -11.82 11.88 3.57
CA PRO A 78 -10.56 11.75 2.84
C PRO A 78 -10.72 11.28 1.40
N ILE A 79 -11.79 10.53 1.09
CA ILE A 79 -11.94 9.90 -0.23
C ILE A 79 -12.06 10.97 -1.32
N GLY A 80 -11.22 10.85 -2.35
CA GLY A 80 -11.13 11.80 -3.44
C GLY A 80 -10.25 13.02 -3.16
N GLN A 81 -9.77 13.21 -1.92
CA GLN A 81 -8.78 14.25 -1.64
C GLN A 81 -7.40 13.86 -2.16
N THR A 82 -6.61 14.87 -2.48
CA THR A 82 -5.26 14.72 -3.00
C THR A 82 -4.23 14.96 -1.90
N ILE A 83 -3.27 14.06 -1.76
CA ILE A 83 -2.02 14.28 -1.02
C ILE A 83 -0.88 14.42 -2.04
N ARG A 84 0.18 15.15 -1.68
CA ARG A 84 1.35 15.33 -2.54
C ARG A 84 2.58 14.76 -1.86
N ASP A 85 3.30 13.91 -2.59
CA ASP A 85 4.55 13.27 -2.16
C ASP A 85 5.52 13.18 -3.35
N ASN A 86 6.78 13.59 -3.15
CA ASN A 86 7.83 13.61 -4.18
C ASN A 86 7.37 14.21 -5.51
N ASP A 87 6.71 15.36 -5.46
CA ASP A 87 6.14 16.08 -6.60
C ASP A 87 5.02 15.38 -7.39
N ILE A 88 4.51 14.27 -6.87
CA ILE A 88 3.38 13.53 -7.45
C ILE A 88 2.13 13.79 -6.60
N ASP A 89 1.04 14.07 -7.29
CA ASP A 89 -0.29 14.18 -6.69
C ASP A 89 -0.95 12.80 -6.66
N TRP A 90 -1.36 12.39 -5.47
CA TRP A 90 -1.99 11.09 -5.20
C TRP A 90 -3.39 11.29 -4.67
N HIS A 91 -4.37 10.54 -5.18
CA HIS A 91 -5.76 10.65 -4.74
C HIS A 91 -6.14 9.51 -3.81
N ILE A 92 -6.73 9.83 -2.67
CA ILE A 92 -7.11 8.84 -1.66
C ILE A 92 -8.35 8.08 -2.15
N VAL A 93 -8.24 6.76 -2.31
CA VAL A 93 -9.35 5.89 -2.75
C VAL A 93 -9.95 5.05 -1.63
N GLY A 94 -9.21 4.88 -0.53
CA GLY A 94 -9.65 4.06 0.59
C GLY A 94 -8.95 4.35 1.90
N VAL A 95 -9.63 3.99 2.98
CA VAL A 95 -9.08 3.97 4.33
C VAL A 95 -9.25 2.58 4.90
N MET A 96 -8.16 2.02 5.42
CA MET A 96 -8.12 0.72 6.04
C MET A 96 -7.98 0.81 7.56
N LYS A 97 -8.46 -0.21 8.26
CA LYS A 97 -8.30 -0.35 9.70
C LYS A 97 -6.82 -0.47 10.03
N ASP A 98 -6.43 0.08 11.18
CA ASP A 98 -5.12 -0.18 11.75
C ASP A 98 -4.89 -1.69 11.92
N PHE A 99 -3.72 -2.17 11.50
CA PHE A 99 -3.31 -3.57 11.63
C PHE A 99 -1.82 -3.61 11.99
N ILE A 100 -1.39 -4.74 12.55
CA ILE A 100 0.01 -4.95 12.87
C ILE A 100 0.73 -5.32 11.57
N PHE A 101 1.61 -4.44 11.13
CA PHE A 101 2.66 -4.74 10.15
C PHE A 101 4.01 -4.65 10.87
N GLU A 102 5.03 -5.36 10.38
CA GLU A 102 6.31 -5.56 11.09
C GLU A 102 6.20 -6.40 12.38
N SER A 103 6.26 -5.76 13.55
CA SER A 103 6.37 -6.43 14.84
C SER A 103 5.10 -6.26 15.69
N PRO A 104 4.59 -7.33 16.33
CA PRO A 104 3.43 -7.24 17.23
C PRO A 104 3.69 -6.46 18.52
N PHE A 105 4.95 -6.10 18.80
CA PHE A 105 5.33 -5.33 19.98
C PHE A 105 5.46 -3.82 19.72
N GLU A 106 5.37 -3.41 18.45
CA GLU A 106 5.49 -2.00 18.08
C GLU A 106 4.13 -1.30 18.00
N LYS A 107 4.17 0.03 18.14
CA LYS A 107 2.97 0.85 17.92
C LYS A 107 2.66 0.83 16.42
N ILE A 108 1.37 0.76 16.10
CA ILE A 108 0.91 0.86 14.71
C ILE A 108 1.31 2.23 14.18
N ASP A 109 2.10 2.24 13.11
CA ASP A 109 2.63 3.47 12.52
C ASP A 109 1.75 3.95 11.35
N LYS A 110 2.01 5.16 10.88
CA LYS A 110 1.27 5.84 9.82
C LYS A 110 1.64 5.23 8.48
N LEU A 111 0.71 4.52 7.85
CA LEU A 111 0.96 3.81 6.60
C LEU A 111 0.21 4.45 5.43
N VAL A 112 0.96 4.70 4.35
CA VAL A 112 0.47 5.11 3.04
C VAL A 112 0.82 4.01 2.03
N VAL A 113 -0.18 3.48 1.33
CA VAL A 113 0.01 2.52 0.23
C VAL A 113 -0.33 3.21 -1.08
N TYR A 114 0.68 3.36 -1.93
CA TYR A 114 0.58 4.01 -3.24
C TYR A 114 0.19 3.03 -4.34
N GLY A 115 -0.45 3.53 -5.40
CA GLY A 115 -0.65 2.82 -6.66
C GLY A 115 0.66 2.57 -7.43
N PRO A 116 0.61 1.88 -8.58
CA PRO A 116 1.78 1.37 -9.28
C PRO A 116 2.68 2.44 -9.94
N ASN A 117 2.30 3.73 -9.95
CA ASN A 117 3.23 4.79 -10.36
C ASN A 117 4.34 5.02 -9.31
N ALA A 118 4.19 4.44 -8.11
CA ALA A 118 5.25 4.43 -7.11
C ALA A 118 6.28 3.36 -7.45
N TRP A 119 7.51 3.54 -6.98
CA TRP A 119 8.55 2.56 -7.23
C TRP A 119 8.34 1.29 -6.38
N PHE A 120 8.24 0.14 -7.05
CA PHE A 120 8.18 -1.17 -6.41
C PHE A 120 9.24 -2.13 -6.97
N ASN A 121 9.78 -2.97 -6.08
CA ASN A 121 10.81 -3.97 -6.36
C ASN A 121 10.54 -5.30 -5.62
N VAL A 122 9.39 -5.40 -4.95
CA VAL A 122 8.95 -6.55 -4.15
C VAL A 122 7.50 -6.85 -4.53
N MET A 123 7.17 -8.14 -4.61
CA MET A 123 5.82 -8.64 -4.85
C MET A 123 5.42 -9.53 -3.66
N HIS A 124 4.23 -9.30 -3.10
CA HIS A 124 3.66 -10.16 -2.06
C HIS A 124 2.72 -11.17 -2.70
N VAL A 125 2.95 -12.45 -2.45
CA VAL A 125 2.10 -13.53 -2.95
C VAL A 125 1.46 -14.23 -1.76
N LYS A 126 0.13 -14.27 -1.74
CA LYS A 126 -0.63 -15.04 -0.76
C LYS A 126 -0.81 -16.47 -1.26
N LEU A 127 -0.25 -17.43 -0.53
CA LEU A 127 -0.36 -18.85 -0.85
C LEU A 127 -1.78 -19.37 -0.57
N ASN A 128 -2.16 -20.45 -1.26
CA ASN A 128 -3.46 -21.07 -1.10
C ASN A 128 -3.45 -21.94 0.16
N PRO A 129 -4.24 -21.62 1.20
CA PRO A 129 -4.21 -22.36 2.45
C PRO A 129 -4.70 -23.82 2.33
N ALA A 130 -5.33 -24.19 1.20
CA ALA A 130 -5.77 -25.55 0.92
C ALA A 130 -4.68 -26.45 0.30
N LYS A 131 -3.53 -25.89 -0.10
CA LYS A 131 -2.41 -26.62 -0.69
C LYS A 131 -1.20 -26.66 0.25
N SER A 132 -0.30 -27.61 0.04
CA SER A 132 0.98 -27.56 0.74
C SER A 132 1.86 -26.43 0.20
N VAL A 133 2.73 -25.89 1.06
CA VAL A 133 3.69 -24.84 0.67
C VAL A 133 4.54 -25.28 -0.52
N THR A 134 4.94 -26.56 -0.58
CA THR A 134 5.73 -27.11 -1.69
C THR A 134 4.98 -27.05 -3.02
N GLU A 135 3.69 -27.40 -3.03
CA GLU A 135 2.87 -27.35 -4.24
C GLU A 135 2.66 -25.92 -4.71
N ASP A 136 2.37 -25.00 -3.78
CA ASP A 136 2.20 -23.59 -4.11
C ASP A 136 3.47 -22.95 -4.65
N LEU A 137 4.64 -23.31 -4.10
CA LEU A 137 5.93 -22.85 -4.62
C LEU A 137 6.21 -23.41 -6.02
N ALA A 138 5.90 -24.67 -6.29
CA ALA A 138 6.08 -25.28 -7.61
C ALA A 138 5.20 -24.61 -8.68
N ILE A 139 3.94 -24.31 -8.35
CA ILE A 139 3.03 -23.58 -9.23
C ILE A 139 3.55 -22.16 -9.49
N THR A 140 3.97 -21.48 -8.42
CA THR A 140 4.53 -20.13 -8.52
C THR A 140 5.76 -20.12 -9.44
N GLU A 141 6.68 -21.07 -9.27
CA GLU A 141 7.87 -21.22 -10.11
C GLU A 141 7.51 -21.46 -11.59
N GLN A 142 6.51 -22.29 -11.87
CA GLN A 142 6.07 -22.58 -13.23
C GLN A 142 5.55 -21.32 -13.94
N VAL A 143 4.71 -20.52 -13.26
CA VAL A 143 4.23 -19.24 -13.79
C VAL A 143 5.40 -18.30 -14.07
N PHE A 144 6.33 -18.11 -13.12
CA PHE A 144 7.48 -17.24 -13.34
C PHE A 144 8.38 -17.70 -14.51
N LYS A 145 8.54 -19.01 -14.71
CA LYS A 145 9.28 -19.58 -15.85
C LYS A 145 8.59 -19.30 -17.19
N GLU A 146 7.27 -19.43 -17.24
CA GLU A 146 6.46 -19.16 -18.45
C GLU A 146 6.58 -17.69 -18.88
N TYR A 147 6.45 -16.74 -17.94
CA TYR A 147 6.56 -15.32 -18.26
C TYR A 147 8.01 -14.85 -18.53
N LYS A 148 9.02 -15.53 -17.98
CA LYS A 148 10.44 -15.29 -18.36
C LYS A 148 10.73 -15.57 -19.84
N LEU A 149 9.93 -16.42 -20.50
CA LEU A 149 10.07 -16.74 -21.91
C LEU A 149 9.42 -15.70 -22.85
N VAL A 150 8.53 -14.84 -22.34
CA VAL A 150 7.80 -13.83 -23.13
C VAL A 150 8.55 -12.49 -23.22
N LEU A 151 9.58 -12.29 -22.39
CA LEU A 151 10.42 -11.08 -22.36
C LEU A 151 11.77 -11.25 -23.11
N ARG A 152 11.82 -12.06 -24.15
CA ARG A 152 12.97 -12.16 -25.06
C ARG A 152 12.67 -11.57 -26.43
#